data_AF-A0A6A7AUS8-F1
#
_entry.id   AF-A0A6A7AUS8-F1
#
_cell.length_a   1.000
_cell.length_b   1.000
_cell.length_c   1.000
_cell.angle_alpha   90.00
_cell.angle_beta   90.00
_cell.angle_gamma   90.00
#
_symmetry.space_group_name_H-M   'P 1'
#
loop_
_entity.id
_entity.type
_entity.pdbx_description
1 polymer ?
#
loop_
_entity_poly.entity_id
_entity_poly.type
_entity_poly.pdbx_seq_one_letter_code
_entity_poly.pdbx_strand_id
1 'polypeptide(L)'
;MSLMEAYNTVKRAISSAPPNDAYLCWDAPGVETIEENETETARKIGATMNKMQQHNFDQHRHAFRATHVKTQGIVKGTLTIQDDLPTHLQQGLFKTPGKTYNVAARYASEPVFLQVDQEPGPRGLGLRIFDVEGERLEGADQDATTQDFFFNNAPMIELTDNKTCLEIMELREKYFDSPMKLGAATKLRTDALKQSAPFMLPNTNMISHSFYTQSAFRYGTWYGHMALFPVLEKMENHDEKVKSGDSREALRDWLAEYFTGHGAKYEFKIQLGTSPEHHPTEDASVVWDEVTAPYQTIATIEFPPQNALSAARTVFWEDRMKLSPWDALVDHKPLGGINRLRKIVYEMSKQKRENVNATKTRAVNSLSGVLSIFQKVSSTTFIDKFNMRFDTLAFISLVTGVQAIGRAIVTNQCDEPLYLWSVGGSISSQRTLTKDTSYSETFSRDPVSGGVAIKITGEDGGLFKPNVSQVIFAYSLDASQVWYDMSDIFGDGFAGRTLTIKPTDSSCEDISWYAGKSPAGSQVKTCQAEADLELTFCTNHCLPSWYPCGNNAPNDTRTCCTHCIGSHHCVAAP
;
A
#
# COMPACT_ATOMS: atom_id res chain seq x y z
N MET A 1 20.94 -32.02 19.76
CA MET A 1 20.63 -30.68 20.29
C MET A 1 21.77 -29.77 19.91
N SER A 2 21.56 -28.86 18.96
CA SER A 2 22.57 -27.87 18.59
C SER A 2 22.83 -26.90 19.76
N LEU A 3 23.95 -26.17 19.74
CA LEU A 3 24.26 -25.18 20.77
C LEU A 3 23.19 -24.06 20.82
N MET A 4 22.57 -23.76 19.67
CA MET A 4 21.43 -22.84 19.54
C MET A 4 20.14 -23.43 20.12
N GLU A 5 19.84 -24.71 19.88
CA GLU A 5 18.68 -25.39 20.49
C GLU A 5 18.82 -25.50 22.00
N ALA A 6 20.02 -25.81 22.51
CA ALA A 6 20.28 -25.81 23.95
C ALA A 6 20.16 -24.40 24.54
N TYR A 7 20.66 -23.37 23.85
CA TYR A 7 20.54 -21.98 24.28
C TYR A 7 19.09 -21.48 24.25
N ASN A 8 18.31 -21.83 23.23
CA ASN A 8 16.89 -21.49 23.13
C ASN A 8 16.03 -22.28 24.12
N THR A 9 16.35 -23.55 24.37
CA THR A 9 15.70 -24.37 25.40
C THR A 9 15.99 -23.83 26.79
N VAL A 10 17.24 -23.43 27.05
CA VAL A 10 17.64 -22.75 28.29
C VAL A 10 16.92 -21.40 28.36
N LYS A 11 16.97 -20.51 27.37
CA LYS A 11 16.20 -19.25 27.35
C LYS A 11 14.71 -19.43 27.65
N ARG A 12 14.05 -20.44 27.08
CA ARG A 12 12.66 -20.79 27.39
C ARG A 12 12.47 -21.26 28.83
N ALA A 13 13.46 -21.95 29.39
CA ALA A 13 13.44 -22.44 30.77
C ALA A 13 13.84 -21.37 31.82
N ILE A 14 14.62 -20.33 31.45
CA ILE A 14 15.04 -19.22 32.34
C ILE A 14 14.31 -17.89 32.09
N SER A 15 13.43 -17.80 31.10
CA SER A 15 12.44 -16.72 31.06
C SER A 15 11.42 -16.98 32.17
N SER A 16 11.74 -16.56 33.39
CA SER A 16 10.81 -16.60 34.50
C SER A 16 9.80 -15.49 34.27
N ALA A 17 8.80 -15.77 33.43
CA ALA A 17 7.56 -15.01 33.46
C ALA A 17 7.20 -14.75 34.93
N PRO A 18 6.99 -13.48 35.33
CA PRO A 18 6.70 -13.20 36.72
C PRO A 18 5.42 -13.96 37.12
N PRO A 19 5.24 -14.29 38.40
CA PRO A 19 4.03 -14.96 38.87
C PRO A 19 2.76 -14.24 38.38
N ASN A 20 1.69 -15.01 38.13
CA ASN A 20 0.48 -14.47 37.48
C ASN A 20 -0.17 -13.31 38.25
N ASP A 21 -0.03 -13.29 39.57
CA ASP A 21 -0.49 -12.23 40.47
C ASP A 21 0.35 -10.93 40.38
N ALA A 22 1.46 -10.95 39.64
CA ALA A 22 2.24 -9.75 39.32
C ALA A 22 1.73 -9.01 38.07
N TYR A 23 0.89 -9.64 37.24
CA TYR A 23 0.30 -8.96 36.09
C TYR A 23 -0.83 -8.03 36.50
N LEU A 24 -0.95 -6.91 35.80
CA LEU A 24 -1.93 -5.88 36.11
C LEU A 24 -3.13 -5.98 35.18
N CYS A 25 -4.34 -5.85 35.74
CA CYS A 25 -5.58 -5.86 34.98
C CYS A 25 -5.63 -4.69 33.99
N TRP A 26 -6.25 -4.89 32.83
CA TRP A 26 -6.35 -3.85 31.79
C TRP A 26 -7.09 -2.58 32.22
N ASP A 27 -7.95 -2.68 33.23
CA ASP A 27 -8.78 -1.61 33.79
C ASP A 27 -8.24 -1.08 35.13
N ALA A 28 -7.03 -1.50 35.53
CA ALA A 28 -6.41 -0.97 36.73
C ALA A 28 -6.13 0.55 36.62
N PRO A 29 -6.19 1.30 37.73
CA PRO A 29 -5.89 2.72 37.72
C PRO A 29 -4.53 3.03 37.07
N GLY A 30 -4.51 3.99 36.15
CA GLY A 30 -3.32 4.43 35.42
C GLY A 30 -3.03 3.68 34.12
N VAL A 31 -3.70 2.55 33.82
CA VAL A 31 -3.50 1.84 32.56
C VAL A 31 -4.02 2.66 31.38
N GLU A 32 -5.27 3.14 31.43
CA GLU A 32 -5.80 4.11 30.46
C GLU A 32 -6.04 5.47 31.13
N THR A 33 -5.71 6.54 30.42
CA THR A 33 -6.06 7.92 30.77
C THR A 33 -6.47 8.66 29.51
N ILE A 34 -7.70 9.18 29.48
CA ILE A 34 -8.23 9.88 28.30
C ILE A 34 -8.02 11.38 28.48
N GLU A 35 -7.35 12.04 27.54
CA GLU A 35 -7.20 13.49 27.53
C GLU A 35 -8.49 14.19 27.08
N GLU A 36 -8.82 15.35 27.66
CA GLU A 36 -10.07 16.08 27.36
C GLU A 36 -10.26 16.40 25.87
N ASN A 37 -9.18 16.73 25.16
CA ASN A 37 -9.22 17.15 23.75
C ASN A 37 -8.81 16.06 22.75
N GLU A 38 -8.70 14.80 23.20
CA GLU A 38 -8.12 13.71 22.43
C GLU A 38 -8.82 13.50 21.07
N THR A 39 -10.15 13.54 21.06
CA THR A 39 -10.94 13.34 19.83
C THR A 39 -10.73 14.48 18.83
N GLU A 40 -10.60 15.73 19.29
CA GLU A 40 -10.34 16.87 18.41
C GLU A 40 -8.94 16.77 17.80
N THR A 41 -7.93 16.47 18.63
CA THR A 41 -6.55 16.23 18.17
C THR A 41 -6.49 15.10 17.15
N ALA A 42 -7.19 13.99 17.39
CA ALA A 42 -7.25 12.87 16.45
C ALA A 42 -7.88 13.25 15.10
N ARG A 43 -8.92 14.08 15.10
CA ARG A 43 -9.51 14.61 13.84
C ARG A 43 -8.54 15.52 13.09
N LYS A 44 -7.78 16.37 13.80
CA LYS A 44 -6.73 17.21 13.19
C LYS A 44 -5.64 16.35 12.54
N ILE A 45 -5.16 15.32 13.24
CA ILE A 45 -4.19 14.35 12.69
C ILE A 45 -4.76 13.67 11.43
N GLY A 46 -6.00 13.16 11.51
CA GLY A 46 -6.66 12.54 10.37
C GLY A 46 -6.84 13.47 9.17
N ALA A 47 -7.12 14.75 9.41
CA ALA A 47 -7.19 15.76 8.35
C ALA A 47 -5.82 15.99 7.71
N THR A 48 -4.75 16.10 8.50
CA THR A 48 -3.36 16.21 8.00
C THR A 48 -2.94 14.98 7.20
N MET A 49 -3.28 13.78 7.68
CA MET A 49 -3.06 12.53 6.94
C MET A 49 -3.82 12.49 5.61
N ASN A 50 -5.08 12.96 5.57
CA ASN A 50 -5.85 13.05 4.33
C ASN A 50 -5.22 14.02 3.31
N LYS A 51 -4.53 15.08 3.75
CA LYS A 51 -3.77 15.96 2.84
C LYS A 51 -2.58 15.22 2.23
N MET A 52 -1.83 14.45 3.02
CA MET A 52 -0.74 13.62 2.50
C MET A 52 -1.26 12.51 1.55
N GLN A 53 -2.43 11.92 1.82
CA GLN A 53 -3.08 11.00 0.88
C GLN A 53 -3.51 11.71 -0.41
N GLN A 54 -4.00 12.95 -0.31
CA GLN A 54 -4.30 13.77 -1.49
C GLN A 54 -3.03 14.05 -2.29
N HIS A 55 -1.91 14.36 -1.63
CA HIS A 55 -0.63 14.59 -2.30
C HIS A 55 -0.13 13.35 -3.07
N ASN A 56 -0.23 12.16 -2.45
CA ASN A 56 0.08 10.92 -3.15
C ASN A 56 -0.84 10.67 -4.35
N PHE A 57 -2.15 10.92 -4.19
CA PHE A 57 -3.08 10.87 -5.32
C PHE A 57 -2.69 11.90 -6.38
N ASP A 58 -2.23 13.07 -5.96
CA ASP A 58 -1.85 14.13 -6.87
C ASP A 58 -0.66 13.73 -7.75
N GLN A 59 0.28 12.97 -7.18
CA GLN A 59 1.47 12.46 -7.85
C GLN A 59 1.24 11.15 -8.63
N HIS A 60 0.34 10.28 -8.17
CA HIS A 60 0.26 8.88 -8.63
C HIS A 60 -1.12 8.46 -9.14
N ARG A 61 -2.11 9.36 -9.11
CA ARG A 61 -3.53 9.11 -9.44
C ARG A 61 -4.14 7.92 -8.69
N HIS A 62 -3.59 7.62 -7.53
CA HIS A 62 -4.08 6.57 -6.64
C HIS A 62 -3.99 7.03 -5.19
N ALA A 63 -5.10 6.99 -4.46
CA ALA A 63 -5.11 7.25 -3.04
C ALA A 63 -4.70 5.99 -2.29
N PHE A 64 -3.46 5.97 -1.83
CA PHE A 64 -2.94 4.93 -0.95
C PHE A 64 -3.45 5.12 0.48
N ARG A 65 -3.05 4.22 1.38
CA ARG A 65 -3.22 4.39 2.84
C ARG A 65 -2.40 5.60 3.31
N ALA A 66 -2.82 6.24 4.41
CA ALA A 66 -2.12 7.41 4.96
C ALA A 66 -0.66 7.15 5.34
N THR A 67 -0.39 5.95 5.85
CA THR A 67 0.94 5.38 6.02
C THR A 67 0.92 3.96 5.45
N HIS A 68 2.04 3.29 5.43
CA HIS A 68 2.21 1.95 4.87
C HIS A 68 1.84 1.90 3.38
N VAL A 69 2.24 2.94 2.63
CA VAL A 69 1.84 3.20 1.24
C VAL A 69 2.21 2.03 0.33
N LYS A 70 3.48 1.59 0.39
CA LYS A 70 4.02 0.56 -0.51
C LYS A 70 3.78 -0.85 0.02
N THR A 71 3.08 -1.69 -0.75
CA THR A 71 2.95 -3.13 -0.49
C THR A 71 4.22 -3.87 -0.90
N GLN A 72 4.73 -4.71 0.00
CA GLN A 72 5.92 -5.53 -0.24
C GLN A 72 5.55 -6.99 -0.55
N GLY A 73 4.47 -7.50 0.06
CA GLY A 73 3.99 -8.85 -0.19
C GLY A 73 2.71 -9.15 0.57
N ILE A 74 1.88 -10.05 0.06
CA ILE A 74 0.64 -10.52 0.68
C ILE A 74 0.60 -12.04 0.68
N VAL A 75 0.59 -12.62 1.88
CA VAL A 75 0.67 -14.05 2.11
C VAL A 75 -0.54 -14.56 2.88
N LYS A 76 -0.85 -15.84 2.73
CA LYS A 76 -1.85 -16.57 3.52
C LYS A 76 -1.20 -17.72 4.26
N GLY A 77 -1.73 -18.10 5.40
CA GLY A 77 -1.14 -19.13 6.25
C GLY A 77 -2.06 -19.55 7.38
N THR A 78 -1.47 -20.08 8.43
CA THR A 78 -2.18 -20.52 9.64
C THR A 78 -1.57 -19.94 10.90
N LEU A 79 -2.38 -19.70 11.91
CA LEU A 79 -1.96 -19.41 13.28
C LEU A 79 -2.42 -20.56 14.18
N THR A 80 -1.50 -21.18 14.92
CA THR A 80 -1.80 -22.26 15.87
C THR A 80 -1.43 -21.83 17.28
N ILE A 81 -2.41 -21.86 18.19
CA ILE A 81 -2.20 -21.57 19.61
C ILE A 81 -1.36 -22.70 20.24
N GLN A 82 -0.45 -22.35 21.15
CA GLN A 82 0.39 -23.36 21.82
C GLN A 82 -0.47 -24.41 22.54
N ASP A 83 -0.08 -25.68 22.47
CA ASP A 83 -0.81 -26.80 23.08
C ASP A 83 -0.73 -26.78 24.62
N ASP A 84 0.39 -26.33 25.16
CA ASP A 84 0.71 -26.25 26.59
C ASP A 84 0.60 -24.81 27.13
N LEU A 85 -0.24 -23.98 26.50
CA LEU A 85 -0.39 -22.56 26.86
C LEU A 85 -0.80 -22.41 28.34
N PRO A 86 -0.01 -21.70 29.18
CA PRO A 86 -0.36 -21.46 30.58
C PRO A 86 -1.73 -20.80 30.76
N THR A 87 -2.45 -21.15 31.81
CA THR A 87 -3.85 -20.72 32.03
C THR A 87 -4.04 -19.21 32.02
N HIS A 88 -3.08 -18.42 32.53
CA HIS A 88 -3.20 -16.95 32.50
C HIS A 88 -3.11 -16.36 31.10
N LEU A 89 -2.51 -17.09 30.14
CA LEU A 89 -2.41 -16.71 28.74
C LEU A 89 -3.57 -17.22 27.89
N GLN A 90 -4.43 -18.09 28.41
CA GLN A 90 -5.61 -18.60 27.69
C GLN A 90 -6.75 -17.55 27.65
N GLN A 91 -6.53 -16.42 26.97
CA GLN A 91 -7.43 -15.25 26.97
C GLN A 91 -7.97 -14.93 25.57
N GLY A 92 -9.24 -14.52 25.47
CA GLY A 92 -9.87 -14.06 24.22
C GLY A 92 -9.67 -15.01 23.04
N LEU A 93 -9.14 -14.51 21.93
CA LEU A 93 -8.71 -15.30 20.75
C LEU A 93 -7.88 -16.55 21.11
N PHE A 94 -7.02 -16.46 22.15
CA PHE A 94 -6.04 -17.48 22.54
C PHE A 94 -6.58 -18.47 23.59
N LYS A 95 -7.88 -18.42 23.92
CA LYS A 95 -8.50 -19.21 24.99
C LYS A 95 -8.48 -20.74 24.82
N THR A 96 -8.20 -21.25 23.62
CA THR A 96 -8.26 -22.69 23.33
C THR A 96 -6.89 -23.16 22.84
N PRO A 97 -6.09 -23.78 23.71
CA PRO A 97 -4.82 -24.40 23.33
C PRO A 97 -4.96 -25.34 22.12
N GLY A 98 -3.96 -25.36 21.24
CA GLY A 98 -3.95 -26.18 20.02
C GLY A 98 -4.91 -25.74 18.90
N LYS A 99 -5.78 -24.74 19.12
CA LYS A 99 -6.70 -24.27 18.08
C LYS A 99 -5.92 -23.55 16.96
N THR A 100 -6.27 -23.89 15.72
CA THR A 100 -5.69 -23.32 14.50
C THR A 100 -6.70 -22.42 13.78
N TYR A 101 -6.22 -21.27 13.31
CA TYR A 101 -6.97 -20.31 12.50
C TYR A 101 -6.30 -20.09 11.15
N ASN A 102 -7.10 -19.79 10.13
CA ASN A 102 -6.59 -19.25 8.88
C ASN A 102 -6.17 -17.79 9.08
N VAL A 103 -5.08 -17.38 8.40
CA VAL A 103 -4.61 -15.99 8.41
C VAL A 103 -4.25 -15.47 7.02
N ALA A 104 -4.30 -14.15 6.87
CA ALA A 104 -3.71 -13.44 5.75
C ALA A 104 -2.91 -12.25 6.26
N ALA A 105 -1.72 -12.01 5.69
CA ALA A 105 -0.83 -10.94 6.12
C ALA A 105 -0.32 -10.11 4.94
N ARG A 106 -0.10 -8.81 5.17
CA ARG A 106 0.56 -7.88 4.25
C ARG A 106 1.83 -7.32 4.87
N TYR A 107 2.95 -7.55 4.20
CA TYR A 107 4.20 -6.84 4.38
C TYR A 107 4.15 -5.50 3.64
N ALA A 108 4.64 -4.42 4.26
CA ALA A 108 4.63 -3.08 3.67
C ALA A 108 5.80 -2.21 4.15
N SER A 109 6.17 -1.18 3.38
CA SER A 109 7.01 -0.08 3.88
C SER A 109 6.12 0.98 4.51
N GLU A 110 6.45 1.41 5.73
CA GLU A 110 5.64 2.33 6.56
C GLU A 110 5.50 3.77 6.04
N PRO A 111 6.46 4.41 5.35
CA PRO A 111 6.37 5.86 5.09
C PRO A 111 5.09 6.35 4.41
N VAL A 112 4.84 7.66 4.55
CA VAL A 112 3.66 8.36 4.02
C VAL A 112 3.66 8.55 2.50
N PHE A 113 4.68 8.05 1.80
CA PHE A 113 4.85 8.12 0.34
C PHE A 113 5.48 6.83 -0.20
N LEU A 114 5.45 6.66 -1.53
CA LEU A 114 6.12 5.55 -2.21
C LEU A 114 7.64 5.69 -2.09
N GLN A 115 8.20 5.10 -1.03
CA GLN A 115 9.64 5.05 -0.80
C GLN A 115 10.29 3.92 -1.61
N VAL A 116 11.44 4.20 -2.21
CA VAL A 116 12.31 3.17 -2.80
C VAL A 116 12.95 2.33 -1.71
N ASP A 117 13.15 1.04 -1.98
CA ASP A 117 13.67 0.09 -1.00
C ASP A 117 15.16 0.29 -0.70
N GLN A 118 15.87 1.07 -1.51
CA GLN A 118 17.24 1.50 -1.24
C GLN A 118 17.33 2.43 -0.02
N GLU A 119 16.25 3.15 0.29
CA GLU A 119 16.20 4.03 1.45
C GLU A 119 15.78 3.24 2.71
N PRO A 120 16.49 3.44 3.83
CA PRO A 120 16.10 2.81 5.08
C PRO A 120 14.76 3.37 5.57
N GLY A 121 14.06 2.58 6.37
CA GLY A 121 12.84 3.00 7.02
C GLY A 121 12.11 1.86 7.72
N PRO A 122 11.11 2.19 8.54
CA PRO A 122 10.28 1.18 9.18
C PRO A 122 9.49 0.34 8.17
N ARG A 123 9.20 -0.88 8.59
CA ARG A 123 8.53 -1.93 7.81
C ARG A 123 7.39 -2.48 8.64
N GLY A 124 6.22 -2.65 8.03
CA GLY A 124 5.01 -3.11 8.70
C GLY A 124 4.55 -4.48 8.25
N LEU A 125 3.81 -5.15 9.13
CA LEU A 125 3.06 -6.37 8.86
C LEU A 125 1.63 -6.21 9.38
N GLY A 126 0.65 -6.16 8.48
CA GLY A 126 -0.78 -6.21 8.84
C GLY A 126 -1.27 -7.65 8.76
N LEU A 127 -1.86 -8.17 9.83
CA LEU A 127 -2.33 -9.55 9.97
C LEU A 127 -3.85 -9.56 10.19
N ARG A 128 -4.57 -10.35 9.40
CA ARG A 128 -5.96 -10.73 9.66
C ARG A 128 -6.03 -12.20 10.02
N ILE A 129 -6.76 -12.49 11.09
CA ILE A 129 -7.11 -13.84 11.55
C ILE A 129 -8.60 -14.04 11.27
N PHE A 130 -8.94 -15.15 10.63
CA PHE A 130 -10.31 -15.47 10.24
C PHE A 130 -10.97 -16.44 11.24
N ASP A 131 -12.28 -16.57 11.14
CA ASP A 131 -13.11 -17.48 11.94
C ASP A 131 -12.96 -17.25 13.46
N VAL A 132 -12.82 -15.97 13.84
CA VAL A 132 -12.67 -15.52 15.23
C VAL A 132 -14.05 -15.18 15.80
N GLU A 133 -14.50 -16.01 16.73
CA GLU A 133 -15.78 -15.86 17.43
C GLU A 133 -15.59 -15.23 18.82
N GLY A 134 -16.57 -14.42 19.23
CA GLY A 134 -16.63 -13.84 20.57
C GLY A 134 -17.31 -12.47 20.57
N GLU A 135 -17.44 -11.88 21.75
CA GLU A 135 -18.02 -10.55 21.91
C GLU A 135 -17.17 -9.49 21.18
N ARG A 136 -17.82 -8.68 20.35
CA ARG A 136 -17.16 -7.66 19.51
C ARG A 136 -17.19 -6.30 20.21
N LEU A 137 -16.18 -5.47 19.95
CA LEU A 137 -16.16 -4.10 20.46
C LEU A 137 -17.41 -3.30 20.03
N GLU A 138 -17.81 -2.35 20.87
CA GLU A 138 -18.90 -1.44 20.54
C GLU A 138 -18.59 -0.64 19.26
N GLY A 139 -19.54 -0.67 18.32
CA GLY A 139 -19.40 -0.04 17.00
C GLY A 139 -18.62 -0.86 15.97
N ALA A 140 -18.06 -2.01 16.36
CA ALA A 140 -17.57 -2.99 15.39
C ALA A 140 -18.76 -3.72 14.73
N ASP A 141 -18.52 -4.22 13.53
CA ASP A 141 -19.46 -5.11 12.84
C ASP A 141 -19.68 -6.37 13.69
N GLN A 142 -20.92 -6.59 14.11
CA GLN A 142 -21.28 -7.70 15.00
C GLN A 142 -21.25 -9.05 14.28
N ASP A 143 -21.36 -9.05 12.94
CA ASP A 143 -21.24 -10.24 12.11
C ASP A 143 -19.78 -10.51 11.68
N ALA A 144 -18.83 -9.67 12.12
CA ALA A 144 -17.42 -9.86 11.80
C ALA A 144 -16.82 -11.05 12.57
N THR A 145 -16.30 -12.00 11.81
CA THR A 145 -15.61 -13.19 12.32
C THR A 145 -14.09 -13.07 12.17
N THR A 146 -13.54 -11.88 12.37
CA THR A 146 -12.10 -11.60 12.16
C THR A 146 -11.45 -10.86 13.33
N GLN A 147 -10.14 -11.01 13.45
CA GLN A 147 -9.31 -10.20 14.35
C GLN A 147 -8.12 -9.65 13.56
N ASP A 148 -7.96 -8.33 13.55
CA ASP A 148 -6.84 -7.68 12.87
C ASP A 148 -5.78 -7.22 13.88
N PHE A 149 -4.52 -7.54 13.61
CA PHE A 149 -3.35 -7.01 14.31
C PHE A 149 -2.42 -6.33 13.32
N PHE A 150 -1.75 -5.28 13.75
CA PHE A 150 -0.79 -4.55 12.90
C PHE A 150 0.49 -4.38 13.67
N PHE A 151 1.58 -4.65 12.98
CA PHE A 151 2.89 -4.68 13.56
C PHE A 151 3.86 -3.84 12.74
N ASN A 152 4.97 -3.45 13.36
CA ASN A 152 6.08 -2.73 12.75
C ASN A 152 7.41 -3.35 13.22
N ASN A 153 8.47 -3.27 12.41
CA ASN A 153 9.79 -3.77 12.80
C ASN A 153 10.52 -2.86 13.81
N ALA A 154 9.99 -1.67 14.09
CA ALA A 154 10.38 -0.86 15.24
C ALA A 154 9.65 -1.34 16.52
N PRO A 155 10.31 -1.46 17.68
CA PRO A 155 9.68 -1.90 18.94
C PRO A 155 8.85 -0.81 19.64
N MET A 156 8.84 0.41 19.12
CA MET A 156 8.15 1.58 19.69
C MET A 156 7.60 2.48 18.60
N ILE A 157 6.62 3.33 18.93
CA ILE A 157 6.14 4.42 18.06
C ILE A 157 6.84 5.72 18.43
N GLU A 158 7.59 6.28 17.47
CA GLU A 158 8.32 7.53 17.65
C GLU A 158 7.39 8.72 17.89
N LEU A 159 6.13 8.59 17.47
CA LEU A 159 5.08 9.60 17.65
C LEU A 159 4.67 9.78 19.11
N THR A 160 5.07 8.89 20.04
CA THR A 160 4.88 9.01 21.50
C THR A 160 3.41 9.02 21.94
N ASP A 161 2.73 10.15 21.75
CA ASP A 161 1.36 10.47 22.18
C ASP A 161 0.63 11.26 21.08
N ASN A 162 -0.64 11.61 21.29
CA ASN A 162 -1.44 12.29 20.28
C ASN A 162 -0.97 13.73 19.98
N LYS A 163 -0.42 14.44 20.98
CA LYS A 163 0.09 15.81 20.78
C LYS A 163 1.34 15.78 19.90
N THR A 164 2.30 14.95 20.26
CA THR A 164 3.56 14.75 19.55
C THR A 164 3.28 14.22 18.15
N CYS A 165 2.36 13.27 17.99
CA CYS A 165 1.88 12.80 16.69
C CYS A 165 1.36 13.95 15.80
N LEU A 166 0.56 14.86 16.32
CA LEU A 166 0.06 16.00 15.53
C LEU A 166 1.21 16.89 15.03
N GLU A 167 2.11 17.29 15.93
CA GLU A 167 3.26 18.13 15.57
C GLU A 167 4.12 17.50 14.47
N ILE A 168 4.39 16.19 14.56
CA ILE A 168 5.21 15.47 13.59
C ILE A 168 4.48 15.30 12.25
N MET A 169 3.18 14.99 12.28
CA MET A 169 2.39 14.85 11.05
C MET A 169 2.26 16.17 10.31
N GLU A 170 2.16 17.30 11.02
CA GLU A 170 2.21 18.64 10.42
C GLU A 170 3.57 18.94 9.79
N LEU A 171 4.68 18.53 10.41
CA LEU A 171 6.01 18.64 9.80
C LEU A 171 6.15 17.77 8.55
N ARG A 172 5.68 16.52 8.61
CA ARG A 172 5.69 15.57 7.47
C ARG A 172 4.86 16.10 6.30
N GLU A 173 3.69 16.67 6.56
CA GLU A 173 2.85 17.29 5.53
C GLU A 173 3.50 18.55 4.95
N LYS A 174 3.98 19.46 5.80
CA LYS A 174 4.62 20.72 5.37
C LYS A 174 5.85 20.50 4.50
N TYR A 175 6.62 19.45 4.79
CA TYR A 175 7.88 19.13 4.11
C TYR A 175 7.80 17.84 3.29
N PHE A 176 6.60 17.47 2.82
CA PHE A 176 6.35 16.22 2.11
C PHE A 176 7.33 16.00 0.95
N ASP A 177 7.51 17.00 0.07
CA ASP A 177 8.42 16.93 -1.08
C ASP A 177 9.88 17.29 -0.75
N SER A 178 10.23 17.47 0.53
CA SER A 178 11.56 17.96 0.91
C SER A 178 12.14 17.21 2.11
N PRO A 179 12.72 16.00 1.90
CA PRO A 179 13.38 15.23 2.94
C PRO A 179 14.47 16.02 3.68
N MET A 180 15.21 16.89 2.97
CA MET A 180 16.22 17.76 3.58
C MET A 180 15.60 18.74 4.58
N LYS A 181 14.49 19.41 4.23
CA LYS A 181 13.82 20.35 5.14
C LYS A 181 13.14 19.63 6.30
N LEU A 182 12.52 18.47 6.03
CA LEU A 182 11.96 17.62 7.07
C LEU A 182 13.04 17.19 8.07
N GLY A 183 14.19 16.73 7.58
CA GLY A 183 15.34 16.36 8.39
C GLY A 183 15.88 17.52 9.21
N ALA A 184 15.99 18.72 8.62
CA ALA A 184 16.41 19.92 9.33
C ALA A 184 15.41 20.32 10.45
N ALA A 185 14.11 20.30 10.17
CA ALA A 185 13.08 20.63 11.14
C ALA A 185 13.03 19.61 12.29
N THR A 186 13.12 18.32 11.97
CA THR A 186 13.09 17.23 12.96
C THR A 186 14.31 17.29 13.89
N LYS A 187 15.49 17.67 13.38
CA LYS A 187 16.71 17.87 14.20
C LYS A 187 16.61 18.98 15.22
N LEU A 188 15.69 19.94 15.06
CA LEU A 188 15.48 21.04 16.00
C LEU A 188 14.57 20.67 17.17
N ARG A 189 13.91 19.50 17.12
CA ARG A 189 13.03 19.04 18.19
C ARG A 189 13.84 18.46 19.35
N THR A 190 13.28 18.54 20.55
CA THR A 190 13.88 17.96 21.76
C THR A 190 13.92 16.43 21.73
N ASP A 191 13.03 15.80 20.97
CA ASP A 191 12.91 14.35 20.77
C ASP A 191 13.54 13.88 19.45
N ALA A 192 14.43 14.68 18.83
CA ALA A 192 14.98 14.42 17.49
C ALA A 192 15.53 12.98 17.30
N LEU A 193 16.23 12.43 18.29
CA LEU A 193 16.77 11.07 18.23
C LEU A 193 15.65 10.03 18.11
N LYS A 194 14.57 10.19 18.88
CA LYS A 194 13.38 9.34 18.84
C LYS A 194 12.74 9.39 17.46
N GLN A 195 12.59 10.59 16.90
CA GLN A 195 12.01 10.80 15.58
C GLN A 195 12.80 10.17 14.43
N SER A 196 14.13 10.07 14.58
CA SER A 196 14.98 9.40 13.58
C SER A 196 15.12 7.89 13.79
N ALA A 197 14.77 7.36 14.96
CA ALA A 197 15.11 6.00 15.35
C ALA A 197 14.58 4.90 14.41
N PRO A 198 13.33 4.95 13.92
CA PRO A 198 12.84 3.95 12.96
C PRO A 198 13.63 3.90 11.64
N PHE A 199 14.26 5.00 11.24
CA PHE A 199 15.09 5.08 10.03
C PHE A 199 16.53 4.61 10.25
N MET A 200 16.91 4.33 11.50
CA MET A 200 18.22 3.73 11.83
C MET A 200 18.17 2.19 11.81
N LEU A 201 16.99 1.59 11.60
CA LEU A 201 16.84 0.14 11.52
C LEU A 201 17.59 -0.43 10.30
N PRO A 202 18.13 -1.66 10.39
CA PRO A 202 18.75 -2.33 9.26
C PRO A 202 17.78 -2.45 8.07
N ASN A 203 18.25 -2.03 6.88
CA ASN A 203 17.49 -2.19 5.65
C ASN A 203 17.76 -3.58 5.04
N THR A 204 17.19 -4.61 5.67
CA THR A 204 17.39 -6.03 5.33
C THR A 204 16.09 -6.69 4.87
N ASN A 205 16.18 -7.92 4.34
CA ASN A 205 15.01 -8.71 3.93
C ASN A 205 13.96 -8.82 5.06
N MET A 206 12.71 -8.49 4.75
CA MET A 206 11.63 -8.40 5.74
C MET A 206 11.29 -9.74 6.43
N ILE A 207 11.69 -10.87 5.85
CA ILE A 207 11.50 -12.18 6.47
C ILE A 207 12.32 -12.35 7.76
N SER A 208 13.42 -11.62 7.93
CA SER A 208 14.26 -11.68 9.14
C SER A 208 13.86 -10.70 10.22
N HIS A 209 12.83 -9.88 9.98
CA HIS A 209 12.42 -8.87 10.95
C HIS A 209 11.53 -9.48 12.03
N SER A 210 11.79 -9.09 13.28
CA SER A 210 10.75 -9.12 14.32
C SER A 210 9.74 -8.00 14.06
N PHE A 211 8.48 -8.22 14.40
CA PHE A 211 7.41 -7.24 14.21
C PHE A 211 6.62 -7.05 15.51
N TYR A 212 6.44 -5.82 15.96
CA TYR A 212 5.83 -5.45 17.25
C TYR A 212 4.54 -4.67 17.03
N THR A 213 3.53 -4.85 17.87
CA THR A 213 2.31 -4.02 17.81
C THR A 213 2.57 -2.57 18.18
N GLN A 214 3.69 -2.30 18.86
CA GLN A 214 4.17 -1.00 19.38
C GLN A 214 3.26 -0.30 20.40
N SER A 215 1.98 -0.66 20.44
CA SER A 215 1.00 -0.20 21.40
C SER A 215 0.32 -1.38 22.10
N ALA A 216 -0.28 -1.09 23.25
CA ALA A 216 -0.89 -2.08 24.12
C ALA A 216 -2.33 -2.41 23.74
N PHE A 217 -2.71 -3.64 24.05
CA PHE A 217 -4.06 -4.17 23.87
C PHE A 217 -4.49 -4.78 25.20
N ARG A 218 -5.80 -4.76 25.46
CA ARG A 218 -6.41 -5.68 26.41
C ARG A 218 -6.11 -7.10 25.94
N TYR A 219 -5.94 -7.98 26.90
CA TYR A 219 -5.68 -9.40 26.71
C TYR A 219 -6.48 -10.18 27.76
N GLY A 220 -7.79 -10.25 27.52
CA GLY A 220 -8.75 -10.76 28.50
C GLY A 220 -8.70 -9.96 29.80
N THR A 221 -8.20 -10.57 30.87
CA THR A 221 -8.00 -9.91 32.18
C THR A 221 -6.86 -8.88 32.15
N TRP A 222 -5.80 -9.14 31.39
CA TRP A 222 -4.55 -8.37 31.44
C TRP A 222 -4.46 -7.35 30.32
N TYR A 223 -3.37 -6.58 30.28
CA TYR A 223 -2.98 -5.82 29.09
C TYR A 223 -1.54 -6.12 28.69
N GLY A 224 -1.19 -5.87 27.42
CA GLY A 224 0.15 -6.17 26.94
C GLY A 224 0.47 -5.70 25.53
N HIS A 225 1.76 -5.76 25.21
CA HIS A 225 2.31 -5.62 23.86
C HIS A 225 2.43 -6.99 23.21
N MET A 226 2.20 -7.07 21.91
CA MET A 226 2.33 -8.31 21.16
C MET A 226 3.42 -8.19 20.10
N ALA A 227 4.07 -9.30 19.77
CA ALA A 227 5.13 -9.31 18.76
C ALA A 227 5.23 -10.65 18.03
N LEU A 228 5.84 -10.60 16.85
CA LEU A 228 6.18 -11.74 16.01
C LEU A 228 7.69 -11.85 15.92
N PHE A 229 8.24 -13.02 16.22
CA PHE A 229 9.67 -13.29 16.12
C PHE A 229 9.93 -14.38 15.08
N PRO A 230 10.82 -14.17 14.10
CA PRO A 230 11.19 -15.21 13.15
C PRO A 230 11.85 -16.38 13.88
N VAL A 231 11.58 -17.64 13.47
CA VAL A 231 12.12 -18.82 14.16
C VAL A 231 12.76 -19.87 13.26
N LEU A 232 12.74 -19.67 11.94
CA LEU A 232 13.50 -20.55 11.05
C LEU A 232 14.94 -20.03 11.01
N GLU A 233 15.92 -20.93 11.07
CA GLU A 233 17.35 -20.57 11.03
C GLU A 233 17.68 -19.69 9.80
N LYS A 234 17.10 -20.02 8.64
CA LYS A 234 17.22 -19.24 7.40
C LYS A 234 16.56 -17.85 7.45
N MET A 235 15.71 -17.58 8.43
CA MET A 235 15.11 -16.27 8.67
C MET A 235 15.93 -15.51 9.71
N GLU A 236 16.25 -16.15 10.83
CA GLU A 236 17.04 -15.54 11.93
C GLU A 236 18.43 -15.09 11.46
N ASN A 237 19.07 -15.88 10.58
CA ASN A 237 20.41 -15.59 10.08
C ASN A 237 20.42 -14.80 8.76
N HIS A 238 19.26 -14.35 8.26
CA HIS A 238 19.21 -13.61 7.00
C HIS A 238 19.51 -12.12 7.23
N ASP A 239 20.77 -11.74 7.04
CA ASP A 239 21.30 -10.41 7.33
C ASP A 239 21.66 -9.58 6.09
N GLU A 240 21.33 -10.07 4.89
CA GLU A 240 21.55 -9.34 3.64
C GLU A 240 20.91 -7.94 3.69
N LYS A 241 21.74 -6.93 3.39
CA LYS A 241 21.38 -5.51 3.40
C LYS A 241 21.24 -4.99 2.00
N VAL A 242 20.23 -4.14 1.78
CA VAL A 242 20.05 -3.42 0.52
C VAL A 242 21.25 -2.50 0.30
N LYS A 243 21.79 -2.53 -0.92
CA LYS A 243 22.91 -1.73 -1.41
C LYS A 243 22.40 -0.69 -2.41
N SER A 244 23.18 0.37 -2.61
CA SER A 244 22.84 1.45 -3.57
C SER A 244 22.75 0.98 -5.02
N GLY A 245 23.39 -0.14 -5.38
CA GLY A 245 23.32 -0.74 -6.71
C GLY A 245 22.15 -1.72 -6.91
N ASP A 246 21.43 -2.06 -5.85
CA ASP A 246 20.31 -3.01 -5.94
C ASP A 246 19.09 -2.34 -6.60
N SER A 247 18.10 -3.16 -6.96
CA SER A 247 16.79 -2.68 -7.42
C SER A 247 16.23 -1.61 -6.48
N ARG A 248 15.56 -0.59 -7.03
CA ARG A 248 14.74 0.37 -6.26
C ARG A 248 13.63 -0.33 -5.47
N GLU A 249 13.42 -1.60 -5.73
CA GLU A 249 12.39 -2.45 -5.18
C GLU A 249 12.97 -3.76 -4.58
N ALA A 250 14.23 -3.73 -4.17
CA ALA A 250 14.97 -4.90 -3.72
C ALA A 250 14.24 -5.69 -2.63
N LEU A 251 13.64 -5.03 -1.63
CA LEU A 251 12.95 -5.72 -0.54
C LEU A 251 11.69 -6.44 -1.03
N ARG A 252 10.95 -5.82 -1.95
CA ARG A 252 9.78 -6.45 -2.58
C ARG A 252 10.20 -7.70 -3.34
N ASP A 253 11.23 -7.56 -4.17
CA ASP A 253 11.70 -8.62 -5.06
C ASP A 253 12.25 -9.80 -4.25
N TRP A 254 13.04 -9.53 -3.22
CA TRP A 254 13.55 -10.55 -2.29
C TRP A 254 12.44 -11.28 -1.53
N LEU A 255 11.42 -10.54 -1.07
CA LEU A 255 10.29 -11.15 -0.36
C LEU A 255 9.50 -12.08 -1.28
N ALA A 256 9.24 -11.63 -2.51
CA ALA A 256 8.52 -12.41 -3.51
C ALA A 256 9.29 -13.66 -3.91
N GLU A 257 10.59 -13.51 -4.22
CA GLU A 257 11.50 -14.60 -4.57
C GLU A 257 11.58 -15.63 -3.43
N TYR A 258 11.77 -15.17 -2.19
CA TYR A 258 11.81 -16.04 -1.02
C TYR A 258 10.58 -16.94 -0.95
N PHE A 259 9.38 -16.35 -1.03
CA PHE A 259 8.14 -17.12 -0.89
C PHE A 259 7.87 -18.09 -2.07
N THR A 260 8.55 -17.97 -3.22
CA THR A 260 8.39 -18.95 -4.30
C THR A 260 8.88 -20.35 -3.92
N GLY A 261 9.97 -20.43 -3.14
CA GLY A 261 10.61 -21.70 -2.75
C GLY A 261 10.54 -21.99 -1.25
N HIS A 262 10.18 -21.01 -0.43
CA HIS A 262 10.36 -21.09 1.02
C HIS A 262 9.10 -20.64 1.79
N GLY A 263 8.82 -21.33 2.89
CA GLY A 263 7.86 -20.87 3.90
C GLY A 263 8.51 -19.96 4.94
N ALA A 264 7.69 -19.20 5.67
CA ALA A 264 8.09 -18.39 6.82
C ALA A 264 7.34 -18.85 8.08
N LYS A 265 7.98 -18.77 9.24
CA LYS A 265 7.39 -19.13 10.53
C LYS A 265 7.79 -18.10 11.58
N TYR A 266 6.79 -17.68 12.36
CA TYR A 266 6.95 -16.71 13.44
C TYR A 266 6.38 -17.25 14.75
N GLU A 267 7.06 -17.05 15.87
CA GLU A 267 6.45 -17.15 17.21
C GLU A 267 5.65 -15.87 17.47
N PHE A 268 4.37 -16.00 17.76
CA PHE A 268 3.51 -14.92 18.24
C PHE A 268 3.65 -14.87 19.77
N LYS A 269 4.15 -13.75 20.30
CA LYS A 269 4.41 -13.55 21.72
C LYS A 269 3.67 -12.35 22.29
N ILE A 270 3.54 -12.35 23.62
CA ILE A 270 3.00 -11.24 24.40
C ILE A 270 3.94 -10.86 25.55
N GLN A 271 4.10 -9.55 25.80
CA GLN A 271 4.60 -9.00 27.06
C GLN A 271 3.40 -8.50 27.85
N LEU A 272 3.17 -9.05 29.04
CA LEU A 272 2.08 -8.60 29.93
C LEU A 272 2.58 -7.48 30.85
N GLY A 273 1.77 -6.43 31.00
CA GLY A 273 2.09 -5.29 31.84
C GLY A 273 1.96 -5.60 33.33
N THR A 274 2.90 -5.10 34.13
CA THR A 274 2.93 -5.25 35.60
C THR A 274 2.87 -3.90 36.34
N SER A 275 3.02 -2.78 35.63
CA SER A 275 3.05 -1.43 36.19
C SER A 275 2.78 -0.40 35.09
N PRO A 276 1.83 0.54 35.23
CA PRO A 276 1.60 1.56 34.22
C PRO A 276 2.73 2.60 34.12
N GLU A 277 3.56 2.72 35.15
CA GLU A 277 4.74 3.60 35.14
C GLU A 277 5.86 3.07 34.24
N HIS A 278 6.07 1.75 34.23
CA HIS A 278 7.10 1.10 33.42
C HIS A 278 6.58 0.51 32.11
N HIS A 279 5.28 0.21 32.07
CA HIS A 279 4.57 -0.36 30.93
C HIS A 279 3.37 0.53 30.57
N PRO A 280 3.61 1.80 30.19
CA PRO A 280 2.55 2.75 29.92
C PRO A 280 1.81 2.39 28.63
N THR A 281 0.51 2.72 28.57
CA THR A 281 -0.26 2.65 27.31
C THR A 281 -0.42 4.02 26.64
N GLU A 282 -0.26 5.11 27.40
CA GLU A 282 -0.43 6.48 26.91
C GLU A 282 0.86 7.07 26.29
N ASP A 283 2.03 6.47 26.56
CA ASP A 283 3.30 6.75 25.87
C ASP A 283 3.76 5.53 25.08
N ALA A 284 3.49 5.54 23.76
CA ALA A 284 3.82 4.44 22.86
C ALA A 284 5.31 4.43 22.44
N SER A 285 6.12 5.35 22.93
CA SER A 285 7.56 5.40 22.65
C SER A 285 8.41 4.61 23.65
N VAL A 286 7.82 4.16 24.76
CA VAL A 286 8.50 3.39 25.80
C VAL A 286 8.61 1.93 25.36
N VAL A 287 9.84 1.45 25.21
CA VAL A 287 10.13 0.02 25.05
C VAL A 287 10.10 -0.63 26.43
N TRP A 288 9.25 -1.64 26.61
CA TRP A 288 9.06 -2.35 27.88
C TRP A 288 10.27 -3.26 28.17
N ASP A 289 10.79 -3.19 29.39
CA ASP A 289 11.92 -4.02 29.82
C ASP A 289 11.51 -5.50 29.86
N GLU A 290 12.22 -6.34 29.12
CA GLU A 290 11.97 -7.78 29.06
C GLU A 290 12.22 -8.49 30.40
N VAL A 291 12.94 -7.87 31.34
CA VAL A 291 13.12 -8.40 32.70
C VAL A 291 11.82 -8.29 33.49
N THR A 292 11.09 -7.18 33.37
CA THR A 292 9.85 -6.92 34.12
C THR A 292 8.59 -7.36 33.36
N ALA A 293 8.68 -7.45 32.03
CA ALA A 293 7.63 -7.93 31.15
C ALA A 293 8.23 -8.85 30.06
N PRO A 294 8.60 -10.10 30.38
CA PRO A 294 9.19 -11.01 29.40
C PRO A 294 8.19 -11.43 28.32
N TYR A 295 8.71 -11.69 27.12
CA TYR A 295 7.93 -12.25 26.01
C TYR A 295 7.55 -13.70 26.27
N GLN A 296 6.25 -13.97 26.31
CA GLN A 296 5.67 -15.30 26.44
C GLN A 296 5.06 -15.73 25.12
N THR A 297 5.45 -16.90 24.60
CA THR A 297 4.92 -17.43 23.34
C THR A 297 3.47 -17.92 23.53
N ILE A 298 2.55 -17.36 22.73
CA ILE A 298 1.11 -17.67 22.79
C ILE A 298 0.60 -18.45 21.57
N ALA A 299 1.25 -18.27 20.43
CA ALA A 299 0.90 -18.99 19.20
C ALA A 299 2.11 -19.05 18.25
N THR A 300 1.94 -19.75 17.15
CA THR A 300 2.88 -19.80 16.02
C THR A 300 2.14 -19.47 14.74
N ILE A 301 2.71 -18.61 13.89
CA ILE A 301 2.22 -18.34 12.54
C ILE A 301 3.11 -19.06 11.52
N GLU A 302 2.48 -19.73 10.56
CA GLU A 302 3.15 -20.40 9.45
C GLU A 302 2.58 -19.94 8.11
N PHE A 303 3.47 -19.48 7.23
CA PHE A 303 3.16 -19.15 5.84
C PHE A 303 3.87 -20.17 4.93
N PRO A 304 3.14 -21.01 4.17
CA PRO A 304 3.77 -21.93 3.22
C PRO A 304 4.36 -21.17 2.01
N PRO A 305 5.26 -21.81 1.24
CA PRO A 305 5.68 -21.30 -0.06
C PRO A 305 4.46 -20.97 -0.95
N GLN A 306 4.46 -19.78 -1.55
CA GLN A 306 3.37 -19.25 -2.36
C GLN A 306 3.81 -18.04 -3.18
N ASN A 307 3.00 -17.67 -4.17
CA ASN A 307 3.13 -16.36 -4.80
C ASN A 307 2.64 -15.26 -3.83
N ALA A 308 3.56 -14.44 -3.34
CA ALA A 308 3.29 -13.33 -2.41
C ALA A 308 2.87 -12.02 -3.11
N LEU A 309 2.92 -11.92 -4.45
CA LEU A 309 2.68 -10.69 -5.21
C LEU A 309 1.82 -10.88 -6.46
N SER A 310 0.87 -11.83 -6.44
CA SER A 310 -0.09 -11.94 -7.53
C SER A 310 -0.88 -10.63 -7.68
N ALA A 311 -0.91 -10.04 -8.88
CA ALA A 311 -1.54 -8.74 -9.14
C ALA A 311 -2.98 -8.65 -8.59
N ALA A 312 -3.80 -9.68 -8.81
CA ALA A 312 -5.17 -9.74 -8.30
C ALA A 312 -5.26 -9.63 -6.77
N ARG A 313 -4.31 -10.24 -6.04
CA ARG A 313 -4.24 -10.17 -4.57
C ARG A 313 -3.77 -8.81 -4.09
N THR A 314 -2.77 -8.25 -4.76
CA THR A 314 -2.24 -6.91 -4.46
C THR A 314 -3.30 -5.84 -4.63
N VAL A 315 -3.92 -5.76 -5.81
CA VAL A 315 -5.01 -4.81 -6.09
C VAL A 315 -6.17 -4.99 -5.12
N PHE A 316 -6.60 -6.24 -4.88
CA PHE A 316 -7.68 -6.50 -3.94
C PHE A 316 -7.34 -6.01 -2.53
N TRP A 317 -6.15 -6.33 -2.02
CA TRP A 317 -5.77 -5.88 -0.69
C TRP A 317 -5.66 -4.36 -0.61
N GLU A 318 -5.05 -3.75 -1.63
CA GLU A 318 -4.80 -2.31 -1.66
C GLU A 318 -6.10 -1.51 -1.68
N ASP A 319 -7.03 -1.87 -2.58
CA ASP A 319 -8.24 -1.09 -2.86
C ASP A 319 -9.48 -1.58 -2.14
N ARG A 320 -9.61 -2.89 -1.94
CA ARG A 320 -10.87 -3.50 -1.51
C ARG A 320 -10.84 -3.99 -0.08
N MET A 321 -9.70 -4.31 0.50
CA MET A 321 -9.66 -4.85 1.86
C MET A 321 -9.94 -3.76 2.90
N LYS A 322 -11.03 -3.91 3.65
CA LYS A 322 -11.26 -3.17 4.91
C LYS A 322 -10.46 -3.87 6.00
N LEU A 323 -9.60 -3.13 6.70
CA LEU A 323 -8.84 -3.60 7.87
C LEU A 323 -8.92 -2.53 8.96
N SER A 324 -9.05 -2.95 10.22
CA SER A 324 -9.05 -2.02 11.36
C SER A 324 -8.65 -2.75 12.65
N PRO A 325 -7.76 -2.19 13.49
CA PRO A 325 -7.44 -2.79 14.78
C PRO A 325 -8.64 -2.76 15.75
N TRP A 326 -9.67 -1.97 15.42
CA TRP A 326 -10.93 -1.89 16.15
C TRP A 326 -12.01 -2.84 15.64
N ASP A 327 -11.78 -3.54 14.52
CA ASP A 327 -12.56 -4.72 14.15
C ASP A 327 -12.03 -5.92 14.99
N ALA A 328 -12.24 -5.85 16.31
CA ALA A 328 -11.65 -6.76 17.29
C ALA A 328 -12.66 -7.30 18.31
N LEU A 329 -12.27 -8.39 18.99
CA LEU A 329 -12.93 -8.87 20.21
C LEU A 329 -12.81 -7.85 21.35
N VAL A 330 -13.77 -7.84 22.27
CA VAL A 330 -13.70 -7.05 23.52
C VAL A 330 -12.43 -7.39 24.32
N ASP A 331 -12.07 -8.67 24.37
CA ASP A 331 -10.86 -9.14 25.06
C ASP A 331 -9.56 -8.69 24.41
N HIS A 332 -9.61 -8.14 23.19
CA HIS A 332 -8.47 -7.60 22.44
C HIS A 332 -8.65 -6.13 22.10
N LYS A 333 -9.35 -5.37 22.97
CA LYS A 333 -9.52 -3.92 22.84
C LYS A 333 -8.16 -3.22 22.70
N PRO A 334 -7.91 -2.44 21.64
CA PRO A 334 -6.74 -1.56 21.58
C PRO A 334 -6.76 -0.51 22.72
N LEU A 335 -5.66 -0.35 23.47
CA LEU A 335 -5.56 0.55 24.62
C LEU A 335 -4.60 1.72 24.36
N GLY A 336 -4.83 2.84 25.05
CA GLY A 336 -3.96 4.02 24.99
C GLY A 336 -4.31 5.01 23.87
N GLY A 337 -3.84 6.26 24.02
CA GLY A 337 -4.20 7.39 23.16
C GLY A 337 -3.90 7.17 21.68
N ILE A 338 -2.79 6.53 21.35
CA ILE A 338 -2.43 6.18 19.97
C ILE A 338 -3.42 5.17 19.36
N ASN A 339 -3.91 4.20 20.13
CA ASN A 339 -4.89 3.25 19.62
C ASN A 339 -6.28 3.89 19.47
N ARG A 340 -6.67 4.77 20.39
CA ARG A 340 -7.91 5.57 20.27
C ARG A 340 -7.84 6.52 19.07
N LEU A 341 -6.68 7.14 18.81
CA LEU A 341 -6.37 7.86 17.57
C LEU A 341 -6.56 6.97 16.33
N ARG A 342 -6.01 5.74 16.35
CA ARG A 342 -6.14 4.78 15.24
C ARG A 342 -7.59 4.46 14.90
N LYS A 343 -8.53 4.49 15.86
CA LYS A 343 -9.97 4.33 15.57
C LYS A 343 -10.46 5.38 14.56
N ILE A 344 -10.06 6.63 14.78
CA ILE A 344 -10.51 7.78 13.99
C ILE A 344 -9.78 7.85 12.66
N VAL A 345 -8.44 7.76 12.67
CA VAL A 345 -7.66 7.96 11.44
C VAL A 345 -7.78 6.80 10.45
N TYR A 346 -8.02 5.56 10.91
CA TYR A 346 -8.30 4.44 10.00
C TYR A 346 -9.60 4.65 9.23
N GLU A 347 -10.67 5.09 9.91
CA GLU A 347 -11.95 5.35 9.24
C GLU A 347 -11.83 6.54 8.29
N MET A 348 -11.19 7.64 8.70
CA MET A 348 -10.95 8.79 7.81
C MET A 348 -10.14 8.42 6.58
N SER A 349 -9.05 7.64 6.75
CA SER A 349 -8.19 7.21 5.65
C SER A 349 -8.92 6.24 4.71
N LYS A 350 -9.73 5.32 5.25
CA LYS A 350 -10.61 4.45 4.45
C LYS A 350 -11.59 5.28 3.62
N GLN A 351 -12.32 6.22 4.23
CA GLN A 351 -13.29 7.06 3.53
C GLN A 351 -12.62 7.86 2.41
N LYS A 352 -11.43 8.43 2.67
CA LYS A 352 -10.64 9.13 1.65
C LYS A 352 -10.32 8.21 0.47
N ARG A 353 -9.82 6.99 0.71
CA ARG A 353 -9.53 6.02 -0.36
C ARG A 353 -10.78 5.61 -1.13
N GLU A 354 -11.87 5.30 -0.44
CA GLU A 354 -13.12 4.90 -1.11
C GLU A 354 -13.65 5.99 -2.03
N ASN A 355 -13.60 7.25 -1.59
CA ASN A 355 -14.10 8.38 -2.34
C ASN A 355 -13.17 8.72 -3.51
N VAL A 356 -11.85 8.75 -3.29
CA VAL A 356 -10.87 9.19 -4.29
C VAL A 356 -10.59 8.09 -5.33
N ASN A 357 -10.50 6.83 -4.92
CA ASN A 357 -10.32 5.71 -5.85
C ASN A 357 -11.64 5.22 -6.46
N ALA A 358 -12.78 5.86 -6.14
CA ALA A 358 -14.13 5.41 -6.52
C ALA A 358 -14.38 3.92 -6.24
N THR A 359 -13.80 3.40 -5.16
CA THR A 359 -13.71 1.96 -4.91
C THR A 359 -14.09 1.63 -3.48
N LYS A 360 -15.24 0.99 -3.30
CA LYS A 360 -15.71 0.56 -1.97
C LYS A 360 -14.83 -0.55 -1.39
N THR A 361 -14.48 -0.41 -0.11
CA THR A 361 -13.86 -1.48 0.68
C THR A 361 -14.90 -2.53 1.07
N ARG A 362 -14.42 -3.73 1.41
CA ARG A 362 -15.21 -4.90 1.76
C ARG A 362 -14.70 -5.45 3.08
N ALA A 363 -15.63 -5.74 3.99
CA ALA A 363 -15.37 -6.63 5.11
C ALA A 363 -15.23 -8.06 4.56
N VAL A 364 -14.14 -8.72 4.89
CA VAL A 364 -13.85 -10.08 4.40
C VAL A 364 -13.70 -10.98 5.60
N ASN A 365 -14.70 -11.83 5.81
CA ASN A 365 -14.88 -12.61 7.02
C ASN A 365 -14.33 -14.05 6.93
N SER A 366 -13.94 -14.50 5.74
CA SER A 366 -13.34 -15.83 5.54
C SER A 366 -12.27 -15.83 4.45
N LEU A 367 -11.32 -16.77 4.54
CA LEU A 367 -10.29 -16.96 3.52
C LEU A 367 -10.89 -17.46 2.18
N SER A 368 -12.00 -18.18 2.20
CA SER A 368 -12.74 -18.55 0.99
C SER A 368 -13.44 -17.33 0.34
N GLY A 369 -13.86 -16.35 1.14
CA GLY A 369 -14.27 -15.02 0.65
C GLY A 369 -13.13 -14.31 -0.10
N VAL A 370 -11.90 -14.42 0.41
CA VAL A 370 -10.69 -13.92 -0.26
C VAL A 370 -10.45 -14.67 -1.60
N LEU A 371 -10.58 -16.01 -1.61
CA LEU A 371 -10.34 -16.87 -2.78
C LEU A 371 -11.43 -16.82 -3.87
N SER A 372 -12.71 -16.77 -3.48
CA SER A 372 -13.85 -16.68 -4.41
C SER A 372 -13.87 -15.36 -5.18
N ILE A 373 -13.36 -14.29 -4.57
CA ILE A 373 -13.11 -13.02 -5.24
C ILE A 373 -11.94 -13.16 -6.23
N PHE A 374 -10.87 -13.88 -5.88
CA PHE A 374 -9.76 -14.15 -6.81
C PHE A 374 -10.17 -15.01 -8.01
N GLN A 375 -11.08 -15.96 -7.85
CA GLN A 375 -11.61 -16.76 -8.96
C GLN A 375 -12.57 -15.97 -9.85
N LYS A 376 -13.43 -15.10 -9.29
CA LYS A 376 -14.36 -14.28 -10.09
C LYS A 376 -13.65 -13.29 -11.00
N VAL A 377 -12.49 -12.75 -10.60
CA VAL A 377 -11.67 -11.88 -11.46
C VAL A 377 -11.07 -12.65 -12.65
N SER A 378 -10.92 -13.98 -12.55
CA SER A 378 -10.34 -14.83 -13.59
C SER A 378 -11.37 -15.53 -14.50
N SER A 379 -12.68 -15.40 -14.24
CA SER A 379 -13.70 -16.27 -14.86
C SER A 379 -14.96 -15.59 -15.41
N THR A 380 -15.04 -14.25 -15.50
CA THR A 380 -16.19 -13.60 -16.16
C THR A 380 -16.09 -13.66 -17.68
N THR A 381 -16.32 -14.84 -18.26
CA THR A 381 -16.93 -15.00 -19.58
C THR A 381 -18.43 -15.24 -19.34
N PHE A 382 -19.24 -14.19 -19.36
CA PHE A 382 -20.70 -14.32 -19.30
C PHE A 382 -21.26 -14.19 -20.72
N ILE A 383 -21.34 -15.32 -21.43
CA ILE A 383 -22.24 -15.52 -22.56
C ILE A 383 -23.37 -16.37 -22.01
N ASP A 384 -24.56 -15.80 -21.81
CA ASP A 384 -25.79 -16.37 -22.38
C ASP A 384 -27.06 -15.59 -22.06
N LYS A 385 -27.84 -15.39 -23.13
CA LYS A 385 -29.31 -15.41 -23.24
C LYS A 385 -30.11 -14.29 -22.56
N PHE A 386 -30.45 -13.29 -23.38
CA PHE A 386 -31.76 -12.64 -23.30
C PHE A 386 -32.50 -12.80 -24.63
N ASN A 387 -33.50 -13.68 -24.63
CA ASN A 387 -34.47 -13.82 -25.72
C ASN A 387 -35.48 -12.67 -25.63
N MET A 388 -35.49 -11.81 -26.65
CA MET A 388 -36.38 -10.68 -26.79
C MET A 388 -37.69 -11.13 -27.46
N ARG A 389 -38.83 -10.94 -26.79
CA ARG A 389 -40.16 -10.95 -27.45
C ARG A 389 -40.58 -9.52 -27.73
N PHE A 390 -40.89 -9.27 -29.01
CA PHE A 390 -41.44 -8.02 -29.53
C PHE A 390 -42.90 -7.88 -29.09
N ASP A 391 -43.27 -6.69 -28.63
CA ASP A 391 -44.61 -6.14 -28.83
C ASP A 391 -44.49 -4.65 -29.19
N THR A 392 -45.12 -4.30 -30.31
CA THR A 392 -45.16 -2.99 -30.97
C THR A 392 -46.26 -2.09 -30.39
N LEU A 393 -45.96 -0.80 -30.14
CA LEU A 393 -46.63 0.39 -30.71
C LEU A 393 -46.38 1.66 -29.87
N ALA A 394 -45.80 2.69 -30.52
CA ALA A 394 -46.36 4.05 -30.68
C ALA A 394 -45.26 5.11 -30.79
N PHE A 395 -45.29 5.85 -31.90
CA PHE A 395 -44.44 6.98 -32.24
C PHE A 395 -44.64 8.17 -31.29
N ILE A 396 -43.55 8.67 -30.70
CA ILE A 396 -43.37 10.08 -30.36
C ILE A 396 -42.05 10.53 -30.98
N SER A 397 -42.16 11.44 -31.94
CA SER A 397 -41.04 12.05 -32.63
C SER A 397 -40.33 13.03 -31.69
N LEU A 398 -39.20 12.60 -31.13
CA LEU A 398 -38.16 13.47 -30.59
C LEU A 398 -36.93 13.21 -31.44
N VAL A 399 -36.54 14.22 -32.22
CA VAL A 399 -35.22 14.26 -32.86
C VAL A 399 -34.20 14.33 -31.72
N THR A 400 -33.78 13.19 -31.21
CA THR A 400 -32.53 13.09 -30.47
C THR A 400 -31.45 13.23 -31.53
N GLY A 401 -30.88 14.43 -31.63
CA GLY A 401 -29.56 14.54 -32.24
C GLY A 401 -28.67 13.61 -31.44
N VAL A 402 -28.28 12.47 -32.02
CA VAL A 402 -27.22 11.64 -31.48
C VAL A 402 -25.99 12.54 -31.50
N GLN A 403 -25.65 13.16 -30.36
CA GLN A 403 -24.36 13.82 -30.24
C GLN A 403 -23.31 12.75 -30.52
N ALA A 404 -22.48 12.98 -31.54
CA ALA A 404 -21.44 12.05 -31.92
C ALA A 404 -20.42 12.05 -30.77
N ILE A 405 -20.43 11.01 -29.93
CA ILE A 405 -19.46 10.90 -28.84
C ILE A 405 -18.11 10.55 -29.46
N GLY A 406 -17.09 11.33 -29.11
CA GLY A 406 -15.70 11.15 -29.51
C GLY A 406 -15.05 9.90 -28.91
N ARG A 407 -13.77 9.73 -29.19
CA ARG A 407 -13.00 8.53 -28.91
C ARG A 407 -11.73 8.83 -28.14
N ALA A 408 -11.36 7.92 -27.25
CA ALA A 408 -10.00 7.81 -26.75
C ALA A 408 -9.19 6.96 -27.74
N ILE A 409 -8.08 7.50 -28.23
CA ILE A 409 -7.22 6.87 -29.23
C ILE A 409 -5.82 6.75 -28.64
N VAL A 410 -5.17 5.60 -28.84
CA VAL A 410 -3.77 5.38 -28.49
C VAL A 410 -3.02 4.95 -29.75
N THR A 411 -2.00 5.71 -30.13
CA THR A 411 -1.20 5.48 -31.35
C THR A 411 0.25 5.21 -30.97
N ASN A 412 0.81 4.12 -31.49
CA ASN A 412 2.21 3.76 -31.29
C ASN A 412 3.06 4.16 -32.51
N GLN A 413 3.93 5.16 -32.38
CA GLN A 413 4.95 5.48 -33.40
C GLN A 413 6.36 5.00 -33.00
N CYS A 414 6.49 4.32 -31.86
CA CYS A 414 7.75 3.72 -31.44
C CYS A 414 8.05 2.47 -32.27
N ASP A 415 9.34 2.12 -32.40
CA ASP A 415 9.75 0.88 -33.09
C ASP A 415 9.32 -0.38 -32.32
N GLU A 416 9.31 -0.30 -30.99
CA GLU A 416 8.90 -1.37 -30.09
C GLU A 416 7.37 -1.42 -29.91
N PRO A 417 6.77 -2.61 -29.72
CA PRO A 417 5.34 -2.73 -29.46
C PRO A 417 4.92 -2.12 -28.12
N LEU A 418 3.69 -1.63 -28.07
CA LEU A 418 3.00 -1.27 -26.83
C LEU A 418 1.91 -2.28 -26.52
N TYR A 419 1.66 -2.48 -25.23
CA TYR A 419 0.62 -3.37 -24.74
C TYR A 419 -0.34 -2.57 -23.88
N LEU A 420 -1.64 -2.65 -24.16
CA LEU A 420 -2.63 -1.84 -23.46
C LEU A 420 -3.90 -2.60 -23.06
N TRP A 421 -4.58 -2.04 -22.07
CA TRP A 421 -5.86 -2.50 -21.54
C TRP A 421 -6.73 -1.30 -21.24
N SER A 422 -8.03 -1.40 -21.54
CA SER A 422 -9.03 -0.46 -21.04
C SER A 422 -9.52 -0.96 -19.69
N VAL A 423 -9.44 -0.11 -18.67
CA VAL A 423 -9.69 -0.47 -17.26
C VAL A 423 -10.74 0.47 -16.67
N GLY A 424 -11.91 -0.07 -16.37
CA GLY A 424 -12.98 0.57 -15.59
C GLY A 424 -13.41 -0.34 -14.44
N GLY A 425 -14.71 -0.60 -14.30
CA GLY A 425 -15.26 -1.62 -13.41
C GLY A 425 -14.86 -3.06 -13.79
N SER A 426 -14.34 -3.23 -15.01
CA SER A 426 -13.72 -4.47 -15.52
C SER A 426 -12.45 -4.14 -16.33
N ILE A 427 -11.62 -5.15 -16.58
CA ILE A 427 -10.37 -5.03 -17.35
C ILE A 427 -10.59 -5.72 -18.71
N SER A 428 -10.29 -5.04 -19.81
CA SER A 428 -10.40 -5.62 -21.16
C SER A 428 -9.31 -6.67 -21.45
N SER A 429 -9.43 -7.39 -22.56
CA SER A 429 -8.31 -8.21 -23.06
C SER A 429 -7.17 -7.32 -23.52
N GLN A 430 -5.92 -7.76 -23.34
CA GLN A 430 -4.75 -7.06 -23.84
C GLN A 430 -4.88 -6.76 -25.35
N ARG A 431 -4.51 -5.55 -25.73
CA ARG A 431 -4.27 -5.15 -27.13
C ARG A 431 -2.79 -4.88 -27.33
N THR A 432 -2.24 -5.38 -28.42
CA THR A 432 -0.86 -5.12 -28.82
C THR A 432 -0.87 -4.13 -29.97
N LEU A 433 -0.18 -3.01 -29.80
CA LEU A 433 0.04 -2.00 -30.84
C LEU A 433 1.46 -2.12 -31.35
N THR A 434 1.61 -2.62 -32.57
CA THR A 434 2.89 -2.54 -33.30
C THR A 434 3.13 -1.12 -33.79
N LYS A 435 4.33 -0.85 -34.30
CA LYS A 435 4.67 0.43 -34.93
C LYS A 435 3.61 0.88 -35.94
N ASP A 436 3.26 2.16 -35.89
CA ASP A 436 2.31 2.88 -36.75
C ASP A 436 0.89 2.29 -36.73
N THR A 437 0.50 1.69 -35.59
CA THR A 437 -0.87 1.21 -35.36
C THR A 437 -1.53 1.91 -34.18
N SER A 438 -2.87 1.93 -34.20
CA SER A 438 -3.67 2.62 -33.20
C SER A 438 -4.78 1.73 -32.63
N TYR A 439 -5.04 1.92 -31.34
CA TYR A 439 -6.23 1.46 -30.63
C TYR A 439 -7.20 2.61 -30.48
N SER A 440 -8.51 2.34 -30.46
CA SER A 440 -9.48 3.35 -30.09
C SER A 440 -10.75 2.76 -29.48
N GLU A 441 -11.36 3.53 -28.57
CA GLU A 441 -12.65 3.24 -27.96
C GLU A 441 -13.48 4.52 -27.83
N THR A 442 -14.81 4.40 -27.95
CA THR A 442 -15.72 5.53 -27.72
C THR A 442 -15.72 5.91 -26.24
N PHE A 443 -15.77 7.20 -25.93
CA PHE A 443 -15.89 7.60 -24.54
C PHE A 443 -17.13 7.00 -23.90
N SER A 444 -16.96 6.62 -22.64
CA SER A 444 -18.01 6.09 -21.81
C SER A 444 -17.78 6.55 -20.38
N ARG A 445 -18.86 6.57 -19.61
CA ARG A 445 -18.80 6.71 -18.16
C ARG A 445 -18.94 5.33 -17.56
N ASP A 446 -17.87 4.83 -16.95
CA ASP A 446 -17.95 3.54 -16.28
C ASP A 446 -18.88 3.64 -15.06
N PRO A 447 -19.90 2.77 -14.93
CA PRO A 447 -20.90 2.88 -13.86
C PRO A 447 -20.35 2.51 -12.48
N VAL A 448 -19.17 1.92 -12.39
CA VAL A 448 -18.53 1.48 -11.14
C VAL A 448 -17.40 2.41 -10.73
N SER A 449 -16.44 2.68 -11.60
CA SER A 449 -15.27 3.55 -11.33
C SER A 449 -15.53 5.03 -11.62
N GLY A 450 -16.61 5.37 -12.33
CA GLY A 450 -16.93 6.75 -12.72
C GLY A 450 -16.17 7.24 -13.96
N GLY A 451 -15.13 6.53 -14.40
CA GLY A 451 -14.31 6.82 -15.58
C GLY A 451 -13.49 5.61 -16.01
N VAL A 452 -12.75 5.74 -17.12
CA VAL A 452 -11.95 4.69 -17.74
C VAL A 452 -10.48 5.09 -17.71
N ALA A 453 -9.60 4.12 -17.43
CA ALA A 453 -8.16 4.24 -17.50
C ALA A 453 -7.62 3.27 -18.56
N ILE A 454 -7.12 3.79 -19.68
CA ILE A 454 -6.33 3.00 -20.62
C ILE A 454 -4.92 2.91 -20.05
N LYS A 455 -4.52 1.70 -19.65
CA LYS A 455 -3.20 1.42 -19.08
C LYS A 455 -2.29 0.85 -20.15
N ILE A 456 -1.12 1.45 -20.36
CA ILE A 456 -0.18 1.13 -21.43
C ILE A 456 1.19 0.76 -20.83
N THR A 457 1.76 -0.35 -21.29
CA THR A 457 3.07 -0.86 -20.87
C THR A 457 3.98 -1.14 -22.05
N GLY A 458 5.30 -1.08 -21.82
CA GLY A 458 6.33 -1.48 -22.80
C GLY A 458 6.59 -2.99 -22.82
N GLU A 459 6.01 -3.75 -21.89
CA GLU A 459 6.18 -5.20 -21.79
C GLU A 459 4.87 -5.95 -22.00
N ASP A 460 4.95 -7.09 -22.70
CA ASP A 460 3.83 -8.01 -22.93
C ASP A 460 3.29 -8.53 -21.59
N GLY A 461 1.97 -8.51 -21.41
CA GLY A 461 1.32 -8.86 -20.13
C GLY A 461 1.60 -7.89 -18.98
N GLY A 462 2.19 -6.73 -19.26
CA GLY A 462 2.70 -5.77 -18.27
C GLY A 462 1.70 -5.34 -17.20
N LEU A 463 0.40 -5.23 -17.50
CA LEU A 463 -0.61 -4.87 -16.50
C LEU A 463 -0.67 -5.86 -15.32
N PHE A 464 -0.40 -7.13 -15.57
CA PHE A 464 -0.50 -8.21 -14.58
C PHE A 464 0.85 -8.66 -14.04
N LYS A 465 1.94 -8.18 -14.66
CA LYS A 465 3.29 -8.37 -14.15
C LYS A 465 3.55 -7.34 -13.06
N PRO A 466 4.19 -7.74 -11.96
CA PRO A 466 4.61 -6.77 -10.97
C PRO A 466 5.62 -5.82 -11.63
N ASN A 467 5.51 -4.52 -11.36
CA ASN A 467 6.60 -3.53 -11.52
C ASN A 467 6.94 -3.16 -12.95
N VAL A 468 6.05 -3.50 -13.87
CA VAL A 468 6.09 -2.95 -15.21
C VAL A 468 5.48 -1.55 -15.13
N SER A 469 6.26 -0.54 -15.51
CA SER A 469 5.78 0.83 -15.61
C SER A 469 4.53 0.91 -16.50
N GLN A 470 3.54 1.67 -16.03
CA GLN A 470 2.26 1.84 -16.72
C GLN A 470 2.03 3.33 -16.92
N VAL A 471 1.95 3.76 -18.18
CA VAL A 471 1.35 5.04 -18.52
C VAL A 471 -0.16 4.86 -18.50
N ILE A 472 -0.86 5.80 -17.89
CA ILE A 472 -2.30 5.78 -17.69
C ILE A 472 -2.88 6.98 -18.44
N PHE A 473 -3.64 6.69 -19.49
CA PHE A 473 -4.51 7.66 -20.15
C PHE A 473 -5.91 7.50 -19.58
N ALA A 474 -6.30 8.41 -18.70
CA ALA A 474 -7.60 8.39 -18.05
C ALA A 474 -8.57 9.33 -18.76
N TYR A 475 -9.83 8.92 -18.88
CA TYR A 475 -10.92 9.80 -19.28
C TYR A 475 -12.22 9.52 -18.53
N SER A 476 -13.10 10.51 -18.44
CA SER A 476 -14.44 10.38 -17.87
C SER A 476 -15.42 11.25 -18.66
N LEU A 477 -16.43 10.60 -19.26
CA LEU A 477 -17.53 11.30 -19.92
C LEU A 477 -18.57 11.72 -18.87
N ASP A 478 -18.88 13.01 -18.81
CA ASP A 478 -19.99 13.54 -18.02
C ASP A 478 -20.83 14.52 -18.86
N ALA A 479 -22.06 14.12 -19.15
CA ALA A 479 -22.96 14.80 -20.08
C ALA A 479 -22.27 15.12 -21.41
N SER A 480 -22.04 16.41 -21.71
CA SER A 480 -21.44 16.89 -22.95
C SER A 480 -19.94 17.20 -22.83
N GLN A 481 -19.29 16.81 -21.73
CA GLN A 481 -17.86 17.04 -21.52
C GLN A 481 -17.11 15.74 -21.27
N VAL A 482 -15.87 15.68 -21.76
CA VAL A 482 -14.91 14.64 -21.42
C VAL A 482 -13.78 15.26 -20.61
N TRP A 483 -13.54 14.70 -19.42
CA TRP A 483 -12.37 14.99 -18.60
C TRP A 483 -11.28 13.99 -18.96
N TYR A 484 -10.03 14.43 -19.05
CA TYR A 484 -8.92 13.54 -19.39
C TYR A 484 -7.62 13.93 -18.71
N ASP A 485 -6.76 12.95 -18.50
CA ASP A 485 -5.48 13.08 -17.82
C ASP A 485 -4.47 12.05 -18.33
N MET A 486 -3.18 12.35 -18.16
CA MET A 486 -2.09 11.40 -18.37
C MET A 486 -1.25 11.31 -17.10
N SER A 487 -1.02 10.10 -16.61
CA SER A 487 -0.21 9.81 -15.41
C SER A 487 0.56 8.51 -15.58
N ASP A 488 1.43 8.17 -14.62
CA ASP A 488 2.15 6.91 -14.61
C ASP A 488 2.29 6.30 -13.20
N ILE A 489 2.43 4.99 -13.16
CA ILE A 489 2.71 4.22 -11.94
C ILE A 489 3.84 3.23 -12.20
N PHE A 490 4.56 2.87 -11.14
CA PHE A 490 5.73 1.99 -11.18
C PHE A 490 6.92 2.55 -12.00
N GLY A 491 7.05 3.88 -12.09
CA GLY A 491 8.19 4.60 -12.68
C GLY A 491 8.00 5.06 -14.13
N ASP A 492 9.04 5.71 -14.68
CA ASP A 492 9.05 6.32 -16.03
C ASP A 492 9.46 5.32 -17.13
N GLY A 493 8.65 4.32 -17.45
CA GLY A 493 9.01 3.23 -18.39
C GLY A 493 9.22 3.68 -19.83
N PHE A 494 8.79 4.89 -20.16
CA PHE A 494 8.97 5.52 -21.47
C PHE A 494 9.90 6.72 -21.43
N ALA A 495 10.73 6.84 -20.38
CA ALA A 495 11.72 7.90 -20.28
C ALA A 495 12.58 7.97 -21.54
N GLY A 496 12.69 9.18 -22.09
CA GLY A 496 13.35 9.43 -23.36
C GLY A 496 12.46 9.22 -24.59
N ARG A 497 11.13 9.14 -24.44
CA ARG A 497 10.17 9.12 -25.57
C ARG A 497 9.14 10.22 -25.37
N THR A 498 8.80 10.95 -26.42
CA THR A 498 7.73 11.97 -26.34
C THR A 498 6.37 11.28 -26.25
N LEU A 499 5.53 11.67 -25.29
CA LEU A 499 4.13 11.25 -25.19
C LEU A 499 3.23 12.48 -25.27
N THR A 500 2.23 12.46 -26.14
CA THR A 500 1.31 13.60 -26.30
C THR A 500 -0.12 13.14 -26.44
N ILE A 501 -1.02 13.66 -25.58
CA ILE A 501 -2.46 13.64 -25.81
C ILE A 501 -2.81 14.90 -26.60
N LYS A 502 -3.40 14.71 -27.77
CA LYS A 502 -3.86 15.80 -28.64
C LYS A 502 -5.36 15.66 -28.95
N PRO A 503 -6.19 16.62 -28.54
CA PRO A 503 -7.59 16.67 -28.96
C PRO A 503 -7.73 17.01 -30.45
N THR A 504 -8.75 16.47 -31.12
CA THR A 504 -9.09 16.88 -32.49
C THR A 504 -9.67 18.28 -32.56
N ASP A 505 -10.31 18.73 -31.48
CA ASP A 505 -10.73 20.12 -31.32
C ASP A 505 -9.57 20.96 -30.77
N SER A 506 -9.01 21.82 -31.63
CA SER A 506 -7.87 22.69 -31.28
C SER A 506 -8.16 23.72 -30.19
N SER A 507 -9.41 23.89 -29.77
CA SER A 507 -9.75 24.74 -28.61
C SER A 507 -9.49 24.04 -27.27
N CYS A 508 -9.33 22.71 -27.27
CA CYS A 508 -8.98 21.91 -26.11
C CYS A 508 -7.45 21.83 -25.92
N GLU A 509 -7.01 21.63 -24.68
CA GLU A 509 -5.58 21.69 -24.32
C GLU A 509 -4.83 20.36 -24.54
N ASP A 510 -3.64 20.42 -25.15
CA ASP A 510 -2.76 19.24 -25.24
C ASP A 510 -2.15 18.88 -23.88
N ILE A 511 -1.86 17.59 -23.66
CA ILE A 511 -0.97 17.13 -22.56
C ILE A 511 0.28 16.54 -23.19
N SER A 512 1.47 17.06 -22.84
CA SER A 512 2.75 16.61 -23.43
C SER A 512 3.81 16.29 -22.39
N TRP A 513 4.38 15.08 -22.49
CA TRP A 513 5.53 14.63 -21.72
C TRP A 513 6.73 14.51 -22.66
N TYR A 514 7.50 15.59 -22.79
CA TYR A 514 8.59 15.69 -23.77
C TYR A 514 9.74 14.71 -23.53
N ALA A 515 9.95 14.28 -22.29
CA ALA A 515 10.98 13.30 -21.92
C ALA A 515 10.37 11.94 -21.51
N GLY A 516 9.08 11.71 -21.76
CA GLY A 516 8.39 10.49 -21.35
C GLY A 516 8.27 10.35 -19.83
N LYS A 517 8.20 11.49 -19.15
CA LYS A 517 8.08 11.61 -17.69
C LYS A 517 6.95 12.55 -17.34
N SER A 518 6.21 12.21 -16.30
CA SER A 518 5.16 13.06 -15.77
C SER A 518 5.72 14.39 -15.25
N PRO A 519 5.20 15.54 -15.71
CA PRO A 519 5.49 16.82 -15.07
C PRO A 519 4.81 16.90 -13.70
N ALA A 520 5.40 17.64 -12.77
CA ALA A 520 4.83 17.78 -11.43
C ALA A 520 3.45 18.46 -11.47
N GLY A 521 2.51 17.96 -10.67
CA GLY A 521 1.16 18.49 -10.52
C GLY A 521 0.12 17.85 -11.45
N SER A 522 -1.16 18.04 -11.12
CA SER A 522 -2.29 17.50 -11.88
C SER A 522 -2.32 18.03 -13.32
N GLN A 523 -2.43 17.14 -14.30
CA GLN A 523 -2.51 17.49 -15.73
C GLN A 523 -3.94 17.39 -16.28
N VAL A 524 -4.94 17.19 -15.42
CA VAL A 524 -6.36 17.07 -15.80
C VAL A 524 -6.79 18.24 -16.68
N LYS A 525 -7.35 17.91 -17.85
CA LYS A 525 -7.96 18.81 -18.81
C LYS A 525 -9.41 18.41 -19.08
N THR A 526 -10.12 19.27 -19.80
CA THR A 526 -11.51 19.03 -20.21
C THR A 526 -11.68 19.39 -21.69
N CYS A 527 -12.54 18.67 -22.39
CA CYS A 527 -12.92 18.95 -23.76
C CYS A 527 -14.41 18.66 -23.98
N GLN A 528 -14.96 19.06 -25.12
CA GLN A 528 -16.31 18.68 -25.51
C GLN A 528 -16.37 17.18 -25.81
N ALA A 529 -17.50 16.54 -25.51
CA ALA A 529 -17.67 15.09 -25.65
C ALA A 529 -17.51 14.58 -27.09
N GLU A 530 -17.66 15.45 -28.09
CA GLU A 530 -17.56 15.13 -29.51
C GLU A 530 -16.11 15.10 -30.04
N ALA A 531 -15.15 15.65 -29.30
CA ALA A 531 -13.76 15.70 -29.74
C ALA A 531 -13.04 14.38 -29.45
N ASP A 532 -12.34 13.82 -30.42
CA ASP A 532 -11.44 12.69 -30.15
C ASP A 532 -10.21 13.17 -29.38
N LEU A 533 -9.67 12.30 -28.52
CA LEU A 533 -8.45 12.52 -27.76
C LEU A 533 -7.43 11.44 -28.15
N GLU A 534 -6.34 11.83 -28.80
CA GLU A 534 -5.32 10.89 -29.27
C GLU A 534 -4.03 11.00 -28.44
N LEU A 535 -3.75 9.96 -27.64
CA LEU A 535 -2.45 9.73 -27.04
C LEU A 535 -1.50 9.09 -28.05
N THR A 536 -0.49 9.81 -28.48
CA THR A 536 0.55 9.29 -29.37
C THR A 536 1.87 9.11 -28.62
N PHE A 537 2.46 7.92 -28.75
CA PHE A 537 3.79 7.59 -28.24
C PHE A 537 4.85 7.83 -29.32
N CYS A 538 6.00 8.34 -28.91
CA CYS A 538 7.14 8.69 -29.78
C CYS A 538 6.79 9.75 -30.83
N THR A 539 5.95 10.74 -30.47
CA THR A 539 5.62 11.89 -31.34
C THR A 539 6.87 12.68 -31.71
N ASN A 540 7.09 12.86 -33.02
CA ASN A 540 8.30 13.41 -33.61
C ASN A 540 9.52 12.52 -33.33
N HIS A 541 10.11 11.92 -34.38
CA HIS A 541 11.28 11.00 -34.34
C HIS A 541 12.57 11.56 -33.70
N CYS A 542 12.50 12.66 -32.96
CA CYS A 542 13.61 13.33 -32.31
C CYS A 542 13.17 13.76 -30.91
N LEU A 543 13.82 13.22 -29.88
CA LEU A 543 13.98 13.99 -28.65
C LEU A 543 14.88 15.19 -28.94
N PRO A 544 14.54 16.41 -28.52
CA PRO A 544 15.54 17.44 -28.29
C PRO A 544 16.31 17.09 -27.02
N SER A 545 17.29 16.19 -27.10
CA SER A 545 18.28 16.05 -26.02
C SER A 545 19.38 17.08 -26.24
N TRP A 546 19.28 18.22 -25.57
CA TRP A 546 20.33 19.23 -25.56
C TRP A 546 21.47 18.79 -24.62
N TYR A 547 22.35 17.90 -25.10
CA TYR A 547 23.62 17.61 -24.43
C TYR A 547 24.77 18.28 -25.19
N PRO A 548 25.76 18.86 -24.49
CA PRO A 548 27.03 19.24 -25.12
C PRO A 548 27.61 18.00 -25.82
N CYS A 549 28.08 18.12 -27.06
CA CYS A 549 28.83 17.03 -27.68
C CYS A 549 30.02 16.73 -26.75
N GLY A 550 30.04 15.53 -26.16
CA GLY A 550 30.93 15.20 -25.04
C GLY A 550 32.43 15.27 -25.38
N ASN A 551 33.24 14.55 -24.60
CA ASN A 551 34.72 14.62 -24.56
C ASN A 551 35.49 14.47 -25.90
N ASN A 552 34.82 14.22 -27.02
CA ASN A 552 35.41 14.03 -28.34
C ASN A 552 35.64 15.34 -29.13
N ALA A 553 35.12 16.50 -28.67
CA ALA A 553 35.38 17.81 -29.29
C ALA A 553 35.48 18.95 -28.24
N PRO A 554 36.59 19.04 -27.48
CA PRO A 554 36.78 20.12 -26.52
C PRO A 554 36.78 21.49 -27.25
N ASN A 555 35.91 22.41 -26.81
CA ASN A 555 35.69 23.78 -27.33
C ASN A 555 34.74 23.94 -28.52
N ASP A 556 33.99 22.91 -28.94
CA ASP A 556 32.91 23.07 -29.93
C ASP A 556 31.61 23.50 -29.23
N THR A 557 31.05 24.65 -29.62
CA THR A 557 29.81 25.21 -29.03
C THR A 557 28.53 24.68 -29.71
N ARG A 558 28.67 23.80 -30.71
CA ARG A 558 27.53 23.17 -31.41
C ARG A 558 26.93 22.03 -30.57
N THR A 559 25.62 21.85 -30.68
CA THR A 559 24.85 20.83 -29.95
C THR A 559 24.65 19.57 -30.80
N CYS A 560 24.64 18.41 -30.14
CA CYS A 560 24.44 17.12 -30.78
C CYS A 560 22.93 16.78 -30.83
N CYS A 561 22.37 16.55 -32.02
CA CYS A 561 21.11 15.82 -32.18
C CYS A 561 21.45 14.32 -32.19
N THR A 562 21.27 13.62 -31.07
CA THR A 562 21.34 12.16 -31.08
C THR A 562 20.02 11.60 -31.59
N HIS A 563 19.90 11.35 -32.89
CA HIS A 563 18.98 10.36 -33.46
C HIS A 563 19.43 9.94 -34.87
N CYS A 564 20.29 8.91 -34.90
CA CYS A 564 20.33 7.83 -35.88
C CYS A 564 21.37 6.84 -35.37
N ILE A 565 20.95 5.61 -35.08
CA ILE A 565 21.89 4.50 -34.93
C ILE A 565 22.63 4.40 -36.28
N GLY A 566 23.87 4.91 -36.37
CA GLY A 566 24.74 4.71 -37.55
C GLY A 566 25.53 5.91 -38.09
N SER A 567 25.23 7.17 -37.77
CA SER A 567 26.03 8.32 -38.26
C SER A 567 25.78 9.62 -37.48
N HIS A 568 26.84 10.30 -37.06
CA HIS A 568 26.81 11.56 -36.29
C HIS A 568 26.85 12.80 -37.18
N HIS A 569 25.96 13.78 -36.96
CA HIS A 569 26.04 15.12 -37.54
C HIS A 569 25.83 16.19 -36.45
N CYS A 570 26.72 17.19 -36.40
CA CYS A 570 26.59 18.38 -35.56
C CYS A 570 25.95 19.52 -36.36
N VAL A 571 24.93 20.18 -35.80
CA VAL A 571 24.27 21.35 -36.39
C VAL A 571 24.41 22.57 -35.49
N ALA A 572 24.40 23.77 -36.08
CA ALA A 572 24.41 25.02 -35.32
C ALA A 572 23.09 25.18 -34.56
N ALA A 573 23.15 25.65 -33.31
CA ALA A 573 21.98 25.94 -32.51
C ALA A 573 21.11 27.03 -33.19
N PRO A 574 19.77 26.95 -33.11
CA PRO A 574 18.91 28.03 -33.58
C PRO A 574 19.10 29.32 -32.78
#